data_AF-A0A8T2BS94-F1
#
_entry.id   AF-A0A8T2BS94-F1
#
_cell.length_a   1.000
_cell.length_b   1.000
_cell.length_c   1.000
_cell.angle_alpha   90.00
_cell.angle_beta   90.00
_cell.angle_gamma   90.00
#
_symmetry.space_group_name_H-M   'P 1'
#
loop_
_entity.id
_entity.type
_entity.pdbx_description
1 polymer ?
#
loop_
_entity_poly.entity_id
_entity_poly.type
_entity_poly.pdbx_seq_one_letter_code
_entity_poly.pdbx_strand_id
1 'polypeptide(L)'
;IKCGVLFMVSCLLTFLVLSHVRVVESKTKWGCDMNRPFPGQCGPNGKNTCISDIKKIPGAPKDLVARCECSQRFVWKGNPPERLCKCQYDC
;
A
#
# COMPACT_ATOMS: atom_id res chain seq x y z
N ILE A 1 38.43 -32.01 0.29
CA ILE A 1 37.00 -32.21 0.63
C ILE A 1 36.47 -31.13 1.59
N LYS A 2 37.22 -30.73 2.64
CA LYS A 2 36.84 -29.67 3.60
C LYS A 2 36.58 -28.27 2.97
N CYS A 3 37.34 -27.86 1.94
CA CYS A 3 37.17 -26.53 1.33
C CYS A 3 35.91 -26.41 0.45
N GLY A 4 35.51 -27.50 -0.23
CA GLY A 4 34.31 -27.49 -1.09
C GLY A 4 33.02 -27.33 -0.29
N VAL A 5 32.95 -27.96 0.89
CA VAL A 5 31.80 -27.83 1.80
C VAL A 5 31.70 -26.39 2.33
N LEU A 6 32.82 -25.80 2.74
CA LEU A 6 32.85 -24.40 3.21
C LEU A 6 32.46 -23.41 2.11
N PHE A 7 32.87 -23.66 0.87
CA PHE A 7 32.49 -22.85 -0.28
C PHE A 7 30.98 -22.94 -0.56
N MET A 8 30.41 -24.16 -0.55
CA MET A 8 28.97 -24.35 -0.73
C MET A 8 28.14 -23.69 0.38
N VAL A 9 28.59 -23.78 1.63
CA VAL A 9 27.94 -23.10 2.77
C VAL A 9 28.01 -21.58 2.61
N SER A 10 29.14 -21.03 2.17
CA SER A 10 29.28 -19.59 1.89
C SER A 10 28.34 -19.13 0.75
N CYS A 11 28.22 -19.91 -0.32
CA CYS A 11 27.29 -19.64 -1.41
C CYS A 11 25.83 -19.64 -0.93
N LEU A 12 25.42 -20.64 -0.15
CA LEU A 12 24.05 -20.72 0.36
C LEU A 12 23.71 -19.53 1.28
N LEU A 13 24.64 -19.11 2.14
CA LEU A 13 24.47 -17.95 3.01
C LEU A 13 24.34 -16.65 2.21
N THR A 14 25.14 -16.46 1.16
CA THR A 14 25.04 -15.28 0.30
C THR A 14 23.72 -15.24 -0.47
N PHE A 15 23.23 -16.37 -0.99
CA PHE A 15 21.91 -16.45 -1.61
C PHE A 15 20.76 -16.15 -0.63
N LEU A 16 20.86 -16.62 0.61
CA LEU A 16 19.88 -16.32 1.67
C LEU A 16 19.86 -14.83 2.00
N VAL A 17 21.03 -14.20 2.18
CA VAL A 17 21.14 -12.76 2.42
C VAL A 17 20.60 -11.95 1.24
N LEU A 18 20.97 -12.31 0.01
CA LEU A 18 20.47 -11.64 -1.20
C LEU A 18 18.95 -11.81 -1.38
N SER A 19 18.41 -12.99 -1.06
CA SER A 19 16.96 -13.23 -1.11
C SER A 19 16.22 -12.42 -0.06
N HIS A 20 16.78 -12.31 1.14
CA HIS A 20 16.22 -11.48 2.21
C HIS A 20 16.26 -9.98 1.85
N VAL A 21 17.34 -9.50 1.23
CA VAL A 21 17.45 -8.11 0.74
C VAL A 21 16.42 -7.82 -0.35
N ARG A 22 16.26 -8.69 -1.36
CA ARG A 22 15.25 -8.51 -2.41
C ARG A 22 13.81 -8.51 -1.88
N VAL A 23 13.52 -9.35 -0.87
CA VAL A 23 12.20 -9.34 -0.22
C VAL A 23 11.94 -8.00 0.49
N VAL A 24 12.97 -7.40 1.10
CA VAL A 24 12.86 -6.09 1.77
C VAL A 24 12.71 -4.93 0.78
N GLU A 25 13.38 -4.96 -0.38
CA GLU A 25 13.25 -3.94 -1.44
C GLU A 25 11.90 -3.97 -2.18
N SER A 26 11.18 -5.10 -2.15
CA SER A 26 9.87 -5.21 -2.83
C SER A 26 8.73 -4.46 -2.14
N LYS A 27 8.93 -3.98 -0.91
CA LYS A 27 8.05 -2.99 -0.31
C LYS A 27 8.48 -1.63 -0.83
N THR A 28 8.01 -1.26 -2.03
CA THR A 28 8.01 0.14 -2.46
C THR A 28 7.37 0.93 -1.32
N LYS A 29 8.19 1.65 -0.56
CA LYS A 29 7.77 2.35 0.64
C LYS A 29 7.10 3.62 0.15
N TRP A 30 5.81 3.52 -0.17
CA TRP A 30 4.98 4.68 -0.53
C TRP A 30 5.17 5.73 0.56
N GLY A 31 5.70 6.90 0.18
CA GLY A 31 6.25 7.89 1.12
C GLY A 31 5.19 8.57 1.98
N CYS A 32 3.96 8.68 1.48
CA CYS A 32 2.88 9.41 2.14
C CYS A 32 1.59 8.60 2.25
N ASP A 33 0.91 8.75 3.39
CA ASP A 33 -0.44 8.25 3.64
C ASP A 33 -1.47 9.38 3.49
N MET A 34 -2.60 9.09 2.86
CA MET A 34 -3.76 9.96 2.73
C MET A 34 -5.03 9.19 3.08
N ASN A 35 -5.44 9.31 4.33
CA ASN A 35 -6.60 8.63 4.89
C ASN A 35 -7.74 9.64 5.09
N ARG A 36 -8.87 9.44 4.42
CA ARG A 36 -10.00 10.38 4.50
C ARG A 36 -11.35 9.68 4.42
N PRO A 37 -12.35 10.11 5.22
CA PRO A 37 -13.73 9.67 5.03
C PRO A 37 -14.36 10.37 3.83
N PHE A 38 -15.19 9.63 3.09
CA PHE A 38 -16.03 10.14 2.02
C PHE A 38 -17.47 9.62 2.17
N PRO A 39 -18.48 10.37 1.68
CA PRO A 39 -19.86 9.92 1.72
C PRO A 39 -20.10 8.62 0.93
N GLY A 40 -21.04 7.82 1.41
CA GLY A 40 -21.46 6.56 0.80
C GLY A 40 -20.67 5.36 1.31
N GLN A 41 -20.98 4.18 0.79
CA GLN A 41 -20.37 2.91 1.20
C GLN A 41 -19.29 2.46 0.21
N CYS A 42 -18.42 1.54 0.63
CA CYS A 42 -17.58 0.78 -0.29
C CYS A 42 -18.43 -0.22 -1.09
N GLY A 43 -18.47 -0.04 -2.42
CA GLY A 43 -19.00 -1.02 -3.36
C GLY A 43 -17.88 -1.81 -4.06
N PRO A 44 -18.21 -2.61 -5.10
CA PRO A 44 -17.23 -3.39 -5.86
C PRO A 44 -16.07 -2.55 -6.42
N ASN A 45 -16.35 -1.30 -6.77
CA ASN A 45 -15.36 -0.35 -7.30
C ASN A 45 -14.80 0.61 -6.25
N GLY A 46 -14.97 0.33 -4.95
CA GLY A 46 -14.65 1.24 -3.85
C GLY A 46 -13.22 1.78 -3.89
N LYS A 47 -12.25 0.94 -4.27
CA LYS A 47 -10.84 1.36 -4.47
C LYS A 47 -10.69 2.45 -5.53
N ASN A 48 -11.28 2.26 -6.71
CA ASN A 48 -11.17 3.21 -7.81
C ASN A 48 -11.91 4.51 -7.48
N THR A 49 -13.05 4.41 -6.79
CA THR A 49 -13.77 5.58 -6.29
C THR A 49 -12.91 6.38 -5.30
N CYS A 50 -12.24 5.71 -4.34
CA CYS A 50 -11.31 6.37 -3.42
C CYS A 50 -10.18 7.10 -4.13
N ILE A 51 -9.56 6.48 -5.14
CA ILE A 51 -8.50 7.13 -5.95
C ILE A 51 -9.07 8.38 -6.64
N SER A 52 -10.24 8.27 -7.27
CA SER A 52 -10.90 9.38 -7.97
C SER A 52 -11.22 10.54 -7.04
N ASP A 53 -11.73 10.26 -5.85
CA ASP A 53 -12.11 11.29 -4.89
C ASP A 53 -10.90 11.99 -4.26
N ILE A 54 -9.80 11.27 -4.02
CA ILE A 54 -8.55 11.87 -3.56
C ILE A 54 -7.95 12.80 -4.62
N LYS A 55 -7.98 12.41 -5.90
CA LYS A 55 -7.50 13.27 -7.00
C LYS A 55 -8.28 14.57 -7.16
N LYS A 56 -9.50 14.65 -6.61
CA LYS A 56 -10.32 15.88 -6.60
C LYS A 56 -9.99 16.80 -5.42
N ILE A 57 -9.17 16.38 -4.47
CA ILE A 57 -8.78 17.22 -3.34
C ILE A 57 -7.91 18.38 -3.85
N PRO A 58 -8.18 19.62 -3.44
CA PRO A 58 -7.33 20.76 -3.79
C PRO A 58 -5.87 20.51 -3.39
N GLY A 59 -4.96 20.62 -4.35
CA GLY A 59 -3.52 20.38 -4.14
C GLY A 59 -3.04 18.95 -4.36
N ALA A 60 -3.94 17.99 -4.61
CA ALA A 60 -3.53 16.64 -5.01
C ALA A 60 -2.99 16.63 -6.46
N PRO A 61 -1.87 15.94 -6.75
CA PRO A 61 -1.41 15.75 -8.13
C PRO A 61 -2.47 15.03 -8.98
N LYS A 62 -2.72 15.48 -10.21
CA LYS A 62 -3.75 14.85 -11.08
C LYS A 62 -3.30 13.47 -11.57
N ASP A 63 -2.01 13.34 -11.80
CA ASP A 63 -1.27 12.14 -12.17
C ASP A 63 -0.90 11.27 -10.97
N LEU A 64 -1.37 11.59 -9.76
CA LEU A 64 -1.11 10.83 -8.55
C LEU A 64 -1.38 9.33 -8.76
N VAL A 65 -0.32 8.53 -8.64
CA VAL A 65 -0.41 7.08 -8.56
C VAL A 65 -0.56 6.73 -7.09
N ALA A 66 -1.77 6.36 -6.69
CA ALA A 66 -2.08 5.99 -5.31
C ALA A 66 -2.59 4.55 -5.21
N ARG A 67 -2.14 3.83 -4.19
CA ARG A 67 -2.71 2.55 -3.80
C ARG A 67 -3.72 2.79 -2.69
N CYS A 68 -4.99 2.55 -2.98
CA CYS A 68 -6.08 2.77 -2.04
C CYS A 68 -6.73 1.48 -1.59
N GLU A 69 -7.16 1.47 -0.34
CA GLU A 69 -8.11 0.54 0.26
C GLU A 69 -9.39 1.29 0.62
N CYS A 70 -10.53 0.62 0.46
CA CYS A 70 -11.82 1.14 0.87
C CYS A 70 -12.32 0.28 2.04
N SER A 71 -12.61 0.93 3.16
CA SER A 71 -13.22 0.28 4.33
C SER A 71 -14.52 0.99 4.70
N GLN A 72 -15.53 0.24 5.17
CA GLN A 72 -16.74 0.86 5.71
C GLN A 72 -16.40 1.58 7.01
N ARG A 73 -16.77 2.84 7.13
CA ARG A 73 -16.65 3.57 8.39
C ARG A 73 -17.90 3.31 9.21
N PHE A 74 -17.73 2.99 10.49
CA PHE A 74 -18.87 2.96 11.40
C PHE A 74 -19.44 4.37 11.53
N VAL A 75 -20.76 4.49 11.34
CA VAL A 75 -21.48 5.75 11.55
C VAL A 75 -22.69 5.47 12.45
N TRP A 76 -22.96 6.37 13.39
CA TRP A 76 -24.11 6.27 14.29
C TRP A 76 -25.44 6.29 13.54
N LYS A 77 -26.44 5.61 14.09
CA LYS A 77 -27.81 5.54 13.53
C LYS A 77 -28.37 6.95 13.36
N GLY A 78 -28.78 7.29 12.13
CA GLY A 78 -29.30 8.61 11.77
C GLY A 78 -28.34 9.46 10.92
N ASN A 79 -27.06 9.10 10.87
CA ASN A 79 -26.10 9.76 10.00
C ASN A 79 -26.01 9.06 8.63
N PRO A 80 -25.65 9.79 7.56
CA PRO A 80 -25.41 9.19 6.26
C PRO A 80 -24.22 8.22 6.33
N PRO A 81 -24.23 7.14 5.53
CA PRO A 81 -23.11 6.20 5.50
C PRO A 81 -21.84 6.88 4.98
N GLU A 82 -20.70 6.42 5.49
CA GLU A 82 -19.39 6.89 5.07
C GLU A 82 -18.44 5.72 4.80
N ARG A 83 -17.56 5.92 3.82
CA ARG A 83 -16.43 5.04 3.51
C ARG A 83 -15.15 5.71 3.95
N LEU A 84 -14.26 4.95 4.54
CA LEU A 84 -12.90 5.37 4.82
C LEU A 84 -12.00 4.91 3.67
N CYS A 85 -11.46 5.89 2.95
CA CYS A 85 -10.43 5.66 1.93
C CYS A 85 -9.06 5.78 2.59
N LYS A 86 -8.29 4.69 2.55
CA LYS A 86 -6.91 4.67 3.03
C LYS A 86 -5.99 4.54 1.84
N CYS A 87 -5.23 5.58 1.52
CA CYS A 87 -4.43 5.62 0.31
C CYS A 87 -2.98 5.91 0.62
N GLN A 88 -2.08 5.26 -0.11
CA GLN A 88 -0.65 5.52 -0.05
C GLN A 88 -0.18 6.00 -1.42
N TYR A 89 0.67 7.00 -1.44
CA TYR A 89 1.19 7.58 -2.67
C TYR A 89 2.65 7.96 -2.53
N ASP A 90 3.30 8.17 -3.67
CA ASP A 90 4.71 8.52 -3.72
C ASP A 90 4.87 10.03 -3.48
N CYS A 91 5.71 10.35 -2.50
CA CYS A 91 6.11 11.68 -2.08
C CYS A 91 7.54 11.52 -1.53
#